data_AF-A0A8T1UHF6-F1
#
_entry.id   AF-A0A8T1UHF6-F1
#
_cell.length_a   1.000
_cell.length_b   1.000
_cell.length_c   1.000
_cell.angle_alpha   90.00
_cell.angle_beta   90.00
_cell.angle_gamma   90.00
#
_symmetry.space_group_name_H-M   'P 1'
#
loop_
_entity.id
_entity.type
_entity.pdbx_description
1 polymer ?
#
loop_
_entity_poly.entity_id
_entity_poly.type
_entity_poly.pdbx_seq_one_letter_code
_entity_poly.pdbx_strand_id
1 'polypeptide(L)'
;MDAMTDNKAYDQVCEEASTAAEMRLLEHFKQHGGEVWSIGTGCQSCRQKLEDVSGLKRCSNCDAALFCGRECQLKAWPQHKAECCVIATFQRLHEASNSKLVSLLETLTFSSSPKMADEPKTAGVASSIGMNGPELPGWFFTVDVEAASKERQKALYQAALELYGLLKDDDCWYGNYRQLQKEFVEMNGHLLLFSAWLQHPEPPATQSMPFEDRSFFGVVDSLLQISALRDGVDAFMDARS
;
A
#
# COMPACT_ATOMS: atom_id res chain seq x y z
N MET A 1 32.41 -12.72 21.69
CA MET A 1 31.73 -11.46 21.30
C MET A 1 30.45 -11.94 20.65
N ASP A 2 29.46 -12.24 21.49
CA ASP A 2 28.28 -12.98 21.04
C ASP A 2 27.12 -12.00 20.95
N ALA A 3 26.62 -11.85 19.72
CA ALA A 3 25.45 -11.06 19.41
C ALA A 3 24.21 -11.77 19.99
N MET A 4 23.65 -11.21 21.07
CA MET A 4 22.34 -11.60 21.58
C MET A 4 21.27 -11.07 20.62
N THR A 5 20.63 -11.97 19.90
CA THR A 5 19.41 -11.70 19.13
C THR A 5 18.24 -11.55 20.10
N ASP A 6 17.68 -10.34 20.14
CA ASP A 6 16.50 -9.97 20.95
C ASP A 6 15.24 -10.58 20.31
N ASN A 7 14.83 -11.75 20.82
CA ASN A 7 13.67 -12.47 20.31
C ASN A 7 12.42 -12.07 21.11
N LYS A 8 11.91 -10.86 20.86
CA LYS A 8 10.67 -10.38 21.49
C LYS A 8 9.47 -11.19 21.03
N ALA A 9 8.55 -11.49 21.95
CA ALA A 9 7.29 -12.16 21.64
C ALA A 9 6.38 -11.24 20.81
N TYR A 10 5.59 -11.82 19.89
CA TYR A 10 4.72 -11.07 18.99
C TYR A 10 3.73 -10.14 19.70
N ASP A 11 3.12 -10.61 20.79
CA ASP A 11 2.19 -9.80 21.59
C ASP A 11 2.87 -8.56 22.16
N GLN A 12 4.12 -8.70 22.61
CA GLN A 12 4.92 -7.59 23.10
C GLN A 12 5.23 -6.58 21.98
N VAL A 13 5.48 -7.04 20.75
CA VAL A 13 5.65 -6.16 19.58
C VAL A 13 4.36 -5.37 19.30
N CYS A 14 3.20 -6.01 19.42
CA CYS A 14 1.90 -5.35 19.20
C CYS A 14 1.58 -4.32 20.27
N GLU A 15 1.85 -4.62 21.55
CA GLU A 15 1.68 -3.70 22.67
C GLU A 15 2.63 -2.49 22.57
N GLU A 16 3.90 -2.73 22.24
CA GLU A 16 4.88 -1.67 22.01
C GLU A 16 4.46 -0.76 20.85
N ALA A 17 3.98 -1.33 19.74
CA ALA A 17 3.48 -0.57 18.59
C ALA A 17 2.24 0.28 18.95
N SER A 18 1.31 -0.28 19.72
CA SER A 18 0.10 0.40 20.19
C SER A 18 0.46 1.57 21.10
N THR A 19 1.32 1.33 22.09
CA THR A 19 1.82 2.38 23.01
C THR A 19 2.54 3.49 22.25
N ALA A 20 3.36 3.13 21.25
CA ALA A 20 4.04 4.10 20.42
C ALA A 20 3.05 4.94 19.58
N ALA A 21 1.97 4.34 19.07
CA ALA A 21 0.92 5.05 18.36
C ALA A 21 0.17 6.04 19.28
N GLU A 22 -0.17 5.63 20.49
CA GLU A 22 -0.79 6.49 21.50
C GLU A 22 0.11 7.68 21.88
N MET A 23 1.40 7.44 22.08
CA MET A 23 2.37 8.50 22.37
C MET A 23 2.51 9.50 21.22
N ARG A 24 2.52 9.02 19.96
CA ARG A 24 2.51 9.88 18.77
C ARG A 24 1.25 10.74 18.71
N LEU A 25 0.09 10.17 19.04
CA LEU A 25 -1.17 10.91 19.12
C LEU A 25 -1.13 12.00 20.19
N LEU A 26 -0.69 11.67 21.40
CA LEU A 26 -0.59 12.63 22.51
C LEU A 26 0.37 13.78 22.18
N GLU A 27 1.52 13.49 21.57
CA GLU A 27 2.47 14.52 21.16
C GLU A 27 1.90 15.39 20.04
N HIS A 28 1.20 14.81 19.07
CA HIS A 28 0.48 15.55 18.03
C HIS A 28 -0.57 16.49 18.64
N PHE A 29 -1.34 16.01 19.61
CA PHE A 29 -2.31 16.83 20.34
C PHE A 29 -1.65 18.01 21.05
N LYS A 30 -0.52 17.78 21.73
CA LYS A 30 0.23 18.85 22.41
C LYS A 30 0.79 19.90 21.45
N GLN A 31 1.32 19.46 20.30
CA GLN A 31 1.95 20.37 19.33
C GLN A 31 0.94 21.12 18.46
N HIS A 32 -0.25 20.56 18.24
CA HIS A 32 -1.19 21.04 17.23
C HIS A 32 -2.61 21.30 17.77
N GLY A 33 -2.84 21.21 19.08
CA GLY A 33 -4.07 21.61 19.72
C GLY A 33 -5.29 20.73 19.41
N GLY A 34 -5.08 19.56 18.80
CA GLY A 34 -6.14 18.61 18.47
C GLY A 34 -7.06 18.99 17.31
N GLU A 35 -6.81 20.11 16.64
CA GLU A 35 -7.50 20.41 15.39
C GLU A 35 -6.92 19.55 14.26
N VAL A 36 -7.76 18.71 13.66
CA VAL A 36 -7.39 17.91 12.48
C VAL A 36 -7.08 18.87 11.33
N TRP A 37 -5.82 18.93 10.94
CA TRP A 37 -5.38 19.73 9.80
C TRP A 37 -5.95 19.15 8.50
N SER A 38 -6.86 19.89 7.85
CA SER A 38 -7.41 19.49 6.57
C SER A 38 -6.54 20.06 5.45
N ILE A 39 -6.02 19.19 4.58
CA ILE A 39 -5.26 19.61 3.40
C ILE A 39 -6.11 20.60 2.59
N GLY A 40 -5.52 21.72 2.18
CA GLY A 40 -6.20 22.78 1.42
C GLY A 40 -6.81 23.91 2.25
N THR A 41 -6.77 23.85 3.59
CA THR A 41 -7.30 24.91 4.47
C THR A 41 -6.27 25.99 4.86
N GLY A 42 -5.02 25.84 4.42
CA GLY A 42 -3.94 26.78 4.72
C GLY A 42 -2.58 26.20 4.35
N CYS A 43 -1.50 26.84 4.78
CA CYS A 43 -0.15 26.39 4.48
C CYS A 43 0.23 25.12 5.27
N GLN A 44 0.60 24.04 4.57
CA GLN A 44 0.94 22.74 5.16
C GLN A 44 2.18 22.81 6.09
N SER A 45 3.04 23.81 5.93
CA SER A 45 4.28 23.93 6.71
C SER A 45 4.12 24.78 7.97
N CYS A 46 3.62 26.01 7.84
CA CYS A 46 3.48 26.92 8.98
C CYS A 46 2.14 26.76 9.71
N ARG A 47 1.20 25.98 9.15
CA ARG A 47 -0.14 25.75 9.67
C ARG A 47 -0.95 27.02 9.97
N GLN A 48 -0.64 28.11 9.27
CA GLN A 48 -1.49 29.30 9.28
C GLN A 48 -2.76 28.98 8.50
N LYS A 49 -3.88 28.87 9.21
CA LYS A 49 -5.22 28.83 8.63
C LYS A 49 -5.50 30.19 8.01
N LEU A 50 -5.94 30.20 6.76
CA LEU A 50 -6.30 31.42 6.06
C LEU A 50 -7.76 31.30 5.60
N GLU A 51 -8.56 32.33 5.86
CA GLU A 51 -9.92 32.43 5.32
C GLU A 51 -9.90 32.50 3.79
N ASP A 52 -8.85 33.10 3.22
CA ASP A 52 -8.58 33.12 1.79
C ASP A 52 -7.25 32.41 1.47
N VAL A 53 -7.35 31.26 0.81
CA VAL A 53 -6.21 30.45 0.38
C VAL A 53 -5.76 30.73 -1.05
N SER A 54 -6.42 31.65 -1.78
CA SER A 54 -6.11 31.97 -3.18
C SER A 54 -4.69 32.49 -3.39
N GLY A 55 -4.11 33.12 -2.36
CA GLY A 55 -2.72 33.60 -2.35
C GLY A 55 -1.66 32.51 -2.16
N LEU A 56 -2.04 31.29 -1.76
CA LEU A 56 -1.10 30.19 -1.52
C LEU A 56 -0.70 29.49 -2.82
N LYS A 57 0.49 28.89 -2.81
CA LYS A 57 1.01 28.09 -3.92
C LYS A 57 0.64 26.62 -3.73
N ARG A 58 0.06 26.01 -4.77
CA ARG A 58 -0.23 24.57 -4.82
C ARG A 58 1.02 23.75 -5.12
N CYS A 59 1.11 22.56 -4.55
CA CYS A 59 2.08 21.56 -4.96
C CYS A 59 1.83 21.17 -6.42
N SER A 60 2.84 21.32 -7.29
CA SER A 60 2.67 21.01 -8.72
C SER A 60 2.47 19.54 -9.04
N ASN A 61 2.74 18.63 -8.10
CA ASN A 61 2.59 17.19 -8.31
C ASN A 61 1.22 16.67 -7.86
N CYS A 62 0.76 17.05 -6.67
CA CYS A 62 -0.49 16.54 -6.08
C CYS A 62 -1.63 17.56 -6.04
N ASP A 63 -1.41 18.80 -6.46
CA ASP A 63 -2.38 19.91 -6.54
C ASP A 63 -3.24 20.22 -5.28
N ALA A 64 -3.02 19.51 -4.19
CA ALA A 64 -3.82 19.55 -2.97
C ALA A 64 -3.13 20.35 -1.86
N ALA A 65 -1.84 20.07 -1.60
CA ALA A 65 -1.11 20.75 -0.56
C ALA A 65 -0.80 22.20 -0.94
N LEU A 66 -1.04 23.11 0.00
CA LEU A 66 -0.83 24.55 -0.17
C LEU A 66 0.35 25.04 0.67
N PHE A 67 1.09 26.02 0.15
CA PHE A 67 2.26 26.60 0.80
C PHE A 67 2.30 28.11 0.61
N CYS A 68 2.82 28.85 1.60
CA CYS A 68 3.05 30.30 1.44
C CYS A 68 4.05 30.59 0.31
N GLY A 69 4.99 29.67 0.07
CA GLY A 69 6.00 29.77 -0.96
C GLY A 69 6.99 28.59 -0.90
N ARG A 70 8.07 28.70 -1.68
CA ARG A 70 9.08 27.63 -1.83
C ARG A 70 9.72 27.21 -0.51
N GLU A 71 9.96 28.14 0.42
CA GLU A 71 10.56 27.85 1.72
C GLU A 71 9.68 26.92 2.55
N CYS A 72 8.38 27.24 2.65
CA CYS A 72 7.40 26.39 3.33
C CYS A 72 7.27 25.01 2.65
N GLN A 73 7.30 24.97 1.32
CA GLN A 73 7.25 23.70 0.58
C GLN A 73 8.46 22.81 0.88
N LEU A 74 9.68 23.35 0.85
CA LEU A 74 10.90 22.60 1.15
C LEU A 74 10.92 22.12 2.61
N LYS A 75 10.48 22.97 3.54
CA LYS A 75 10.40 22.63 4.97
C LYS A 75 9.42 21.49 5.24
N ALA A 76 8.27 21.47 4.55
CA ALA A 76 7.26 20.42 4.69
C ALA A 76 7.57 19.16 3.87
N TRP A 77 8.54 19.19 2.95
CA TRP A 77 8.80 18.09 2.02
C TRP A 77 9.07 16.73 2.69
N PRO A 78 9.83 16.62 3.80
CA PRO A 78 10.07 15.32 4.43
C PRO A 78 8.78 14.60 4.84
N GLN A 79 7.79 15.33 5.35
CA GLN A 79 6.47 14.79 5.72
C GLN A 79 5.55 14.68 4.50
N HIS A 80 5.52 15.72 3.66
CA HIS A 80 4.63 15.77 2.51
C HIS A 80 4.98 14.76 1.41
N LYS A 81 6.24 14.33 1.27
CA LYS A 81 6.68 13.50 0.14
C LYS A 81 5.85 12.22 -0.01
N ALA A 82 5.60 11.52 1.11
CA ALA A 82 4.82 10.30 1.15
C ALA A 82 3.36 10.58 0.78
N GLU A 83 2.73 11.52 1.48
CA GLU A 83 1.36 11.99 1.21
C GLU A 83 1.18 12.45 -0.24
N CYS A 84 2.14 13.20 -0.78
CA CYS A 84 2.15 13.74 -2.13
C CYS A 84 2.06 12.62 -3.18
N CYS A 85 2.79 11.53 -2.96
CA CYS A 85 2.78 10.38 -3.87
C CYS A 85 1.39 9.74 -3.93
N VAL A 86 0.79 9.49 -2.76
CA VAL A 86 -0.54 8.90 -2.63
C VAL A 86 -1.61 9.80 -3.24
N ILE A 87 -1.67 11.06 -2.82
CA ILE A 87 -2.67 12.03 -3.29
C ILE A 87 -2.57 12.21 -4.80
N ALA A 88 -1.36 12.44 -5.33
CA ALA A 88 -1.16 12.64 -6.75
C ALA A 88 -1.55 11.38 -7.56
N THR A 89 -1.30 10.19 -7.01
CA THR A 89 -1.71 8.94 -7.64
C THR A 89 -3.22 8.84 -7.73
N PHE A 90 -3.92 9.01 -6.60
CA PHE A 90 -5.38 8.87 -6.57
C PHE A 90 -6.11 9.95 -7.38
N GLN A 91 -5.60 11.18 -7.40
CA GLN A 91 -6.18 12.23 -8.25
C GLN A 91 -6.10 11.93 -9.74
N ARG A 92 -5.03 11.24 -10.19
CA ARG A 92 -4.87 10.85 -11.60
C ARG A 92 -5.69 9.61 -11.98
N LEU A 93 -6.26 8.91 -11.00
CA LEU A 93 -7.18 7.80 -11.24
C LEU A 93 -8.56 8.37 -11.59
N HIS A 94 -8.73 8.76 -12.86
CA HIS A 94 -9.97 9.37 -13.33
C HIS A 94 -11.05 8.34 -13.69
N GLU A 95 -10.67 7.15 -14.14
CA GLU A 95 -11.62 6.10 -14.55
C GLU A 95 -11.06 4.71 -14.25
N ALA A 96 -11.89 3.89 -13.62
CA ALA A 96 -11.56 2.54 -13.26
C ALA A 96 -11.96 1.60 -14.41
N SER A 97 -10.98 0.91 -15.00
CA SER A 97 -11.20 0.03 -16.17
C SER A 97 -10.45 -1.29 -16.03
N ASN A 98 -11.01 -2.35 -16.61
CA ASN A 98 -10.39 -3.68 -16.62
C ASN A 98 -9.02 -3.67 -17.31
N SER A 99 -8.86 -2.95 -18.43
CA SER A 99 -7.56 -2.83 -19.11
C SER A 99 -6.47 -2.24 -18.20
N LYS A 100 -6.83 -1.30 -17.33
CA LYS A 100 -5.90 -0.75 -16.35
C LYS A 100 -5.55 -1.79 -15.28
N LEU A 101 -6.52 -2.57 -14.79
CA LEU A 101 -6.27 -3.68 -13.87
C LEU A 101 -5.27 -4.69 -14.45
N VAL A 102 -5.49 -5.11 -15.70
CA VAL A 102 -4.59 -6.06 -16.39
C VAL A 102 -3.17 -5.51 -16.47
N SER A 103 -3.00 -4.25 -16.90
CA SER A 103 -1.68 -3.62 -16.98
C SER A 103 -0.97 -3.51 -15.62
N LEU A 104 -1.71 -3.24 -14.55
CA LEU A 104 -1.17 -3.21 -13.19
C LEU A 104 -0.76 -4.60 -12.72
N LEU A 105 -1.60 -5.61 -12.99
CA LEU A 105 -1.31 -7.01 -12.68
C LEU A 105 -0.06 -7.49 -13.42
N GLU A 106 0.07 -7.20 -14.72
CA GLU A 106 1.28 -7.52 -15.50
C GLU A 106 2.53 -6.86 -14.91
N THR A 107 2.40 -5.60 -14.46
CA THR A 107 3.49 -4.91 -13.75
C THR A 107 3.85 -5.66 -12.46
N LEU A 108 2.85 -6.13 -11.72
CA LEU A 108 2.97 -7.01 -10.56
C LEU A 108 3.27 -8.47 -10.92
N THR A 109 3.73 -8.75 -12.14
CA THR A 109 4.21 -10.06 -12.62
C THR A 109 3.14 -11.07 -13.01
N PHE A 110 1.87 -10.69 -13.03
CA PHE A 110 0.82 -11.54 -13.58
C PHE A 110 1.11 -11.91 -15.05
N SER A 111 0.77 -13.13 -15.41
CA SER A 111 0.79 -13.65 -16.78
C SER A 111 -0.40 -14.59 -16.98
N SER A 112 -0.89 -14.69 -18.22
CA SER A 112 -1.86 -15.72 -18.59
C SER A 112 -1.25 -17.12 -18.72
N SER A 113 0.08 -17.20 -18.84
CA SER A 113 0.82 -18.45 -19.02
C SER A 113 1.56 -18.85 -17.75
N PRO A 114 1.75 -20.16 -17.50
CA PRO A 114 2.60 -20.63 -16.40
C PRO A 114 4.01 -20.05 -16.46
N LYS A 115 4.64 -19.92 -15.29
CA LYS A 115 5.99 -19.34 -15.11
C LYS A 115 6.86 -20.30 -14.32
N MET A 116 8.18 -20.23 -14.53
CA MET A 116 9.12 -21.04 -13.77
C MET A 116 9.34 -20.47 -12.36
N ALA A 117 9.49 -21.36 -11.38
CA ALA A 117 9.92 -21.02 -10.03
C ALA A 117 11.45 -20.87 -9.97
N ASP A 118 11.99 -19.80 -10.55
CA ASP A 118 13.45 -19.63 -10.68
C ASP A 118 14.13 -19.21 -9.37
N GLU A 119 13.39 -18.53 -8.48
CA GLU A 119 13.93 -17.93 -7.25
C GLU A 119 13.64 -18.81 -6.01
N PRO A 120 14.66 -19.14 -5.18
CA PRO A 120 14.49 -19.95 -3.98
C PRO A 120 13.39 -19.49 -3.01
N LYS A 121 13.26 -18.17 -2.75
CA LYS A 121 12.19 -17.64 -1.88
C LYS A 121 10.81 -17.91 -2.48
N THR A 122 10.66 -17.72 -3.78
CA THR A 122 9.40 -17.96 -4.51
C THR A 122 9.01 -19.44 -4.45
N ALA A 123 9.97 -20.35 -4.67
CA ALA A 123 9.76 -21.79 -4.57
C ALA A 123 9.37 -22.22 -3.15
N GLY A 124 9.98 -21.60 -2.12
CA GLY A 124 9.62 -21.83 -0.71
C GLY A 124 8.17 -21.44 -0.41
N VAL A 125 7.75 -20.24 -0.84
CA VAL A 125 6.36 -19.78 -0.69
C VAL A 125 5.39 -20.69 -1.43
N ALA A 126 5.70 -21.07 -2.68
CA ALA A 126 4.88 -22.00 -3.44
C ALA A 126 4.68 -23.34 -2.70
N SER A 127 5.78 -23.89 -2.19
CA SER A 127 5.75 -25.14 -1.42
C SER A 127 4.90 -25.01 -0.15
N SER A 128 4.95 -23.87 0.56
CA SER A 128 4.17 -23.67 1.79
C SER A 128 2.65 -23.69 1.57
N ILE A 129 2.19 -23.38 0.35
CA ILE A 129 0.77 -23.47 -0.01
C ILE A 129 0.46 -24.72 -0.84
N GLY A 130 1.38 -25.69 -0.92
CA GLY A 130 1.20 -26.98 -1.59
C GLY A 130 1.39 -26.96 -3.11
N MET A 131 2.15 -26.01 -3.65
CA MET A 131 2.56 -25.97 -5.05
C MET A 131 3.98 -26.49 -5.19
N ASN A 132 4.11 -27.78 -5.52
CA ASN A 132 5.40 -28.49 -5.56
C ASN A 132 5.96 -28.67 -6.99
N GLY A 133 5.32 -28.06 -8.00
CA GLY A 133 5.73 -28.15 -9.40
C GLY A 133 6.81 -27.12 -9.77
N PRO A 134 7.62 -27.39 -10.81
CA PRO A 134 8.60 -26.42 -11.32
C PRO A 134 7.94 -25.23 -12.04
N GLU A 135 6.71 -25.43 -12.53
CA GLU A 135 5.87 -24.41 -13.13
C GLU A 135 4.81 -23.96 -12.12
N LEU A 136 4.74 -22.65 -11.92
CA LEU A 136 3.73 -21.98 -11.12
C LEU A 136 2.68 -21.35 -12.04
N PRO A 137 1.42 -21.22 -11.58
CA PRO A 137 0.41 -20.50 -12.33
C PRO A 137 0.87 -19.09 -12.70
N GLY A 138 0.40 -18.57 -13.83
CA GLY A 138 0.78 -17.23 -14.28
C GLY A 138 0.40 -16.11 -13.31
N TRP A 139 -0.55 -16.36 -12.41
CA TRP A 139 -0.91 -15.46 -11.31
C TRP A 139 0.05 -15.50 -10.12
N PHE A 140 1.00 -16.43 -10.02
CA PHE A 140 1.88 -16.53 -8.87
C PHE A 140 2.92 -15.40 -8.87
N PHE A 141 3.20 -14.74 -7.75
CA PHE A 141 4.19 -13.66 -7.70
C PHE A 141 5.62 -14.22 -7.67
N THR A 142 6.38 -13.97 -8.74
CA THR A 142 7.70 -14.61 -8.97
C THR A 142 8.90 -13.67 -8.81
N VAL A 143 8.68 -12.46 -8.30
CA VAL A 143 9.75 -11.48 -8.09
C VAL A 143 10.05 -11.36 -6.60
N ASP A 144 11.31 -11.49 -6.20
CA ASP A 144 11.74 -11.03 -4.87
C ASP A 144 11.88 -9.50 -4.91
N VAL A 145 10.98 -8.82 -4.21
CA VAL A 145 10.92 -7.34 -4.21
C VAL A 145 12.17 -6.73 -3.57
N GLU A 146 12.69 -7.34 -2.50
CA GLU A 146 13.85 -6.82 -1.79
C GLU A 146 15.13 -6.95 -2.62
N ALA A 147 15.23 -8.03 -3.40
CA ALA A 147 16.34 -8.28 -4.31
C ALA A 147 16.23 -7.51 -5.65
N ALA A 148 15.05 -6.99 -5.99
CA ALA A 148 14.83 -6.26 -7.24
C ALA A 148 15.57 -4.90 -7.28
N SER A 149 15.83 -4.38 -8.48
CA SER A 149 16.41 -3.04 -8.63
C SER A 149 15.50 -1.95 -8.06
N LYS A 150 16.07 -0.80 -7.68
CA LYS A 150 15.29 0.33 -7.13
C LYS A 150 14.20 0.81 -8.09
N GLU A 151 14.49 0.81 -9.38
CA GLU A 151 13.55 1.17 -10.44
C GLU A 151 12.38 0.17 -10.48
N ARG A 152 12.68 -1.13 -10.34
CA ARG A 152 11.65 -2.18 -10.31
C ARG A 152 10.83 -2.12 -9.02
N GLN A 153 11.46 -1.94 -7.86
CA GLN A 153 10.77 -1.73 -6.58
C GLN A 153 9.80 -0.55 -6.66
N LYS A 154 10.24 0.58 -7.24
CA LYS A 154 9.39 1.75 -7.44
C LYS A 154 8.20 1.47 -8.35
N ALA A 155 8.41 0.71 -9.43
CA ALA A 155 7.33 0.33 -10.34
C ALA A 155 6.29 -0.60 -9.67
N LEU A 156 6.76 -1.57 -8.88
CA LEU A 156 5.89 -2.47 -8.12
C LEU A 156 5.09 -1.71 -7.06
N TYR A 157 5.74 -0.82 -6.31
CA TYR A 157 5.07 0.04 -5.33
C TYR A 157 4.01 0.93 -6.00
N GLN A 158 4.36 1.60 -7.10
CA GLN A 158 3.43 2.45 -7.84
C GLN A 158 2.22 1.64 -8.36
N ALA A 159 2.46 0.42 -8.87
CA ALA A 159 1.39 -0.46 -9.34
C ALA A 159 0.46 -0.91 -8.20
N ALA A 160 1.01 -1.30 -7.05
CA ALA A 160 0.23 -1.67 -5.87
C ALA A 160 -0.60 -0.48 -5.34
N LEU A 161 -0.02 0.71 -5.34
CA LEU A 161 -0.70 1.94 -4.90
C LEU A 161 -1.85 2.32 -5.85
N GLU A 162 -1.63 2.28 -7.15
CA GLU A 162 -2.70 2.51 -8.14
C GLU A 162 -3.80 1.46 -8.04
N LEU A 163 -3.43 0.20 -7.85
CA LEU A 163 -4.37 -0.89 -7.67
C LEU A 163 -5.24 -0.69 -6.42
N TYR A 164 -4.63 -0.27 -5.30
CA TYR A 164 -5.36 0.08 -4.08
C TYR A 164 -6.34 1.22 -4.35
N GLY A 165 -5.92 2.27 -5.05
CA GLY A 165 -6.81 3.39 -5.42
C GLY A 165 -8.00 2.97 -6.30
N LEU A 166 -7.82 1.95 -7.15
CA LEU A 166 -8.89 1.41 -8.00
C LEU A 166 -9.85 0.47 -7.28
N LEU A 167 -9.36 -0.27 -6.28
CA LEU A 167 -10.13 -1.31 -5.59
C LEU A 167 -10.70 -0.86 -4.24
N LYS A 168 -10.17 0.21 -3.63
CA LYS A 168 -10.68 0.74 -2.36
C LYS A 168 -12.12 1.23 -2.51
N ASP A 169 -12.97 0.82 -1.57
CA ASP A 169 -14.41 1.10 -1.56
C ASP A 169 -14.68 2.40 -0.78
N ASP A 170 -14.12 3.52 -1.22
CA ASP A 170 -14.27 4.80 -0.50
C ASP A 170 -15.62 5.49 -0.80
N ASP A 171 -16.22 5.22 -1.96
CA ASP A 171 -17.49 5.80 -2.39
C ASP A 171 -18.50 4.71 -2.76
N CYS A 172 -19.15 4.16 -1.74
CA CYS A 172 -20.19 3.11 -1.80
C CYS A 172 -21.45 3.50 -2.62
N TRP A 173 -21.45 4.65 -3.29
CA TRP A 173 -22.51 5.15 -4.15
C TRP A 173 -22.35 4.78 -5.64
N TYR A 174 -21.20 4.27 -6.08
CA TYR A 174 -20.97 3.91 -7.48
C TYR A 174 -20.71 2.40 -7.64
N GLY A 175 -21.66 1.67 -8.24
CA GLY A 175 -21.61 0.21 -8.42
C GLY A 175 -20.44 -0.33 -9.27
N ASN A 176 -19.57 0.53 -9.81
CA ASN A 176 -18.46 0.16 -10.69
C ASN A 176 -17.28 -0.49 -9.93
N TYR A 177 -17.04 -0.10 -8.67
CA TYR A 177 -15.93 -0.64 -7.87
C TYR A 177 -16.11 -2.12 -7.51
N ARG A 178 -17.35 -2.52 -7.16
CA ARG A 178 -17.67 -3.93 -6.89
C ARG A 178 -17.50 -4.80 -8.13
N GLN A 179 -17.77 -4.27 -9.32
CA GLN A 179 -17.57 -4.99 -10.56
C GLN A 179 -16.07 -5.24 -10.81
N LEU A 180 -15.24 -4.22 -10.62
CA LEU A 180 -13.78 -4.36 -10.75
C LEU A 180 -13.16 -5.29 -9.71
N GLN A 181 -13.64 -5.27 -8.47
CA GLN A 181 -13.20 -6.23 -7.45
C GLN A 181 -13.53 -7.67 -7.87
N LYS A 182 -14.70 -7.91 -8.46
CA LYS A 182 -15.06 -9.24 -8.99
C LYS A 182 -14.15 -9.65 -10.15
N GLU A 183 -13.96 -8.77 -11.13
CA GLU A 183 -13.05 -9.03 -12.27
C GLU A 183 -11.62 -9.31 -11.79
N PHE A 184 -11.14 -8.56 -10.80
CA PHE A 184 -9.85 -8.77 -10.17
C PHE A 184 -9.73 -10.15 -9.50
N VAL A 185 -10.80 -10.59 -8.83
CA VAL A 185 -10.88 -11.94 -8.22
C VAL A 185 -10.92 -13.03 -9.29
N GLU A 186 -11.73 -12.87 -10.34
CA GLU A 186 -11.81 -13.80 -11.48
C GLU A 186 -10.46 -13.98 -12.20
N MET A 187 -9.64 -12.92 -12.25
CA MET A 187 -8.28 -12.98 -12.77
C MET A 187 -7.25 -13.60 -11.80
N ASN A 188 -7.66 -14.05 -10.61
CA ASN A 188 -6.75 -14.47 -9.53
C ASN A 188 -5.77 -13.39 -9.05
N GLY A 189 -6.11 -12.11 -9.23
CA GLY A 189 -5.26 -11.00 -8.78
C GLY A 189 -5.05 -11.00 -7.26
N HIS A 190 -6.06 -11.43 -6.50
CA HIS A 190 -5.97 -11.60 -5.04
C HIS A 190 -4.92 -12.65 -4.65
N LEU A 191 -4.77 -13.73 -5.42
CA LEU A 191 -3.75 -14.75 -5.18
C LEU A 191 -2.34 -14.31 -5.59
N LEU A 192 -2.23 -13.44 -6.61
CA LEU A 192 -0.98 -12.75 -6.92
C LEU A 192 -0.52 -11.89 -5.73
N LEU A 193 -1.42 -11.09 -5.18
CA LEU A 193 -1.13 -10.25 -4.01
C LEU A 193 -0.77 -11.10 -2.78
N PHE A 194 -1.54 -12.18 -2.53
CA PHE A 194 -1.29 -13.07 -1.42
C PHE A 194 0.07 -13.76 -1.52
N SER A 195 0.42 -14.31 -2.70
CA SER A 195 1.74 -14.93 -2.91
C SER A 195 2.89 -13.92 -2.80
N ALA A 196 2.69 -12.65 -3.18
CA ALA A 196 3.66 -11.60 -2.94
C ALA A 196 3.84 -11.32 -1.43
N TRP A 197 2.73 -11.17 -0.71
CA TRP A 197 2.73 -10.91 0.73
C TRP A 197 3.41 -12.01 1.54
N LEU A 198 3.21 -13.29 1.17
CA LEU A 198 3.87 -14.42 1.82
C LEU A 198 5.40 -14.40 1.75
N GLN A 199 6.00 -13.66 0.81
CA GLN A 199 7.46 -13.53 0.74
C GLN A 199 8.01 -12.64 1.86
N HIS A 200 7.21 -11.69 2.35
CA HIS A 200 7.58 -10.81 3.45
C HIS A 200 6.30 -10.27 4.14
N PRO A 201 5.66 -11.07 5.00
CA PRO A 201 4.44 -10.65 5.69
C PRO A 201 4.78 -9.47 6.62
N GLU A 202 4.05 -8.37 6.49
CA GLU A 202 4.16 -7.26 7.43
C GLU A 202 3.33 -7.55 8.70
N PRO A 203 3.82 -7.15 9.89
CA PRO A 203 3.07 -7.34 11.14
C PRO A 203 1.80 -6.47 11.16
N PRO A 204 0.81 -6.78 12.03
CA PRO A 204 -0.42 -5.97 12.16
C PRO A 204 -0.14 -4.51 12.53
N ALA A 205 1.05 -4.22 13.09
CA ALA A 205 1.50 -2.86 13.34
C ALA A 205 1.49 -1.97 12.08
N THR A 206 1.54 -2.54 10.87
CA THR A 206 1.34 -1.79 9.62
C THR A 206 -0.04 -1.15 9.55
N GLN A 207 -1.07 -1.76 10.14
CA GLN A 207 -2.40 -1.14 10.25
C GLN A 207 -2.37 0.12 11.14
N SER A 208 -1.43 0.20 12.09
CA SER A 208 -1.19 1.38 12.94
C SER A 208 -0.33 2.46 12.26
N MET A 209 0.28 2.15 11.11
CA MET A 209 1.02 3.13 10.31
C MET A 209 0.07 3.86 9.35
N PRO A 210 0.26 5.20 9.18
CA PRO A 210 -0.41 5.95 8.11
C PRO A 210 -0.18 5.29 6.76
N PHE A 211 -1.19 5.32 5.89
CA PHE A 211 -1.16 4.59 4.62
C PHE A 211 0.01 5.05 3.72
N GLU A 212 0.28 6.35 3.71
CA GLU A 212 1.37 6.99 2.97
C GLU A 212 2.77 6.51 3.38
N ASP A 213 2.93 6.04 4.61
CA ASP A 213 4.21 5.57 5.14
C ASP A 213 4.42 4.06 4.90
N ARG A 214 3.43 3.35 4.35
CA ARG A 214 3.51 1.90 4.12
C ARG A 214 4.47 1.59 2.98
N SER A 215 5.25 0.52 3.17
CA SER A 215 6.11 -0.06 2.13
C SER A 215 5.27 -0.78 1.05
N PHE A 216 5.92 -1.37 0.04
CA PHE A 216 5.22 -2.23 -0.93
C PHE A 216 4.37 -3.30 -0.23
N PHE A 217 4.95 -4.06 0.70
CA PHE A 217 4.23 -5.15 1.37
C PHE A 217 3.09 -4.64 2.25
N GLY A 218 3.23 -3.46 2.85
CA GLY A 218 2.16 -2.83 3.62
C GLY A 218 1.01 -2.31 2.76
N VAL A 219 1.28 -1.85 1.53
CA VAL A 219 0.20 -1.55 0.56
C VAL A 219 -0.48 -2.84 0.10
N VAL A 220 0.28 -3.92 -0.13
CA VAL A 220 -0.26 -5.25 -0.45
C VAL A 220 -1.13 -5.78 0.70
N ASP A 221 -0.70 -5.66 1.95
CA ASP A 221 -1.53 -5.99 3.12
C ASP A 221 -2.83 -5.18 3.10
N SER A 222 -2.75 -3.87 2.86
CA SER A 222 -3.93 -2.99 2.77
C SER A 222 -4.93 -3.44 1.69
N LEU A 223 -4.43 -3.90 0.54
CA LEU A 223 -5.24 -4.50 -0.53
C LEU A 223 -5.91 -5.81 -0.06
N LEU A 224 -5.15 -6.68 0.62
CA LEU A 224 -5.67 -7.94 1.16
C LEU A 224 -6.67 -7.74 2.31
N GLN A 225 -6.73 -6.57 2.94
CA GLN A 225 -7.78 -6.23 3.90
C GLN A 225 -9.13 -5.87 3.24
N ILE A 226 -9.18 -5.67 1.91
CA ILE A 226 -10.44 -5.48 1.18
C ILE A 226 -11.22 -6.79 1.23
N SER A 227 -12.47 -6.74 1.71
CA SER A 227 -13.28 -7.94 1.98
C SER A 227 -13.34 -8.89 0.79
N ALA A 228 -13.66 -8.40 -0.40
CA ALA A 228 -13.75 -9.24 -1.60
C ALA A 228 -12.45 -9.98 -1.94
N LEU A 229 -11.28 -9.38 -1.65
CA LEU A 229 -9.98 -9.99 -1.90
C LEU A 229 -9.66 -11.02 -0.81
N ARG A 230 -9.88 -10.66 0.46
CA ARG A 230 -9.70 -11.57 1.60
C ARG A 230 -10.56 -12.81 1.46
N ASP A 231 -11.85 -12.64 1.18
CA ASP A 231 -12.80 -13.74 1.02
C ASP A 231 -12.38 -14.67 -0.14
N GLY A 232 -11.78 -14.11 -1.20
CA GLY A 232 -11.22 -14.91 -2.30
C GLY A 232 -9.99 -15.73 -1.88
N VAL A 233 -9.11 -15.17 -1.05
CA VAL A 233 -7.96 -15.90 -0.49
C VAL A 233 -8.44 -17.00 0.44
N ASP A 234 -9.37 -16.72 1.33
CA ASP A 234 -9.95 -17.70 2.25
C ASP A 234 -10.58 -18.86 1.48
N ALA A 235 -11.38 -18.57 0.45
CA ALA A 235 -11.97 -19.59 -0.42
C ALA A 235 -10.91 -20.47 -1.11
N PHE A 236 -9.79 -19.87 -1.54
CA PHE A 236 -8.67 -20.63 -2.12
C PHE A 236 -7.99 -21.53 -1.09
N MET A 237 -7.80 -21.05 0.14
CA MET A 237 -7.16 -21.82 1.22
C MET A 237 -8.06 -22.98 1.69
N ASP A 238 -9.36 -22.73 1.86
CA ASP A 238 -10.34 -23.75 2.25
C ASP A 238 -10.50 -24.86 1.21
N ALA A 239 -10.33 -24.55 -0.08
CA ALA A 239 -10.36 -25.55 -1.15
C ALA A 239 -9.15 -26.52 -1.11
N ARG A 240 -8.15 -26.24 -0.27
CA ARG A 240 -6.88 -26.98 -0.17
C ARG A 240 -6.67 -27.64 1.19
N SER A 241 -7.49 -27.33 2.19
CA SER A 241 -7.55 -28.00 3.50
C SER A 241 -8.29 -29.32 3.44
#